data_AF-A0A2V0QAV3-F1
#
_entry.id   AF-A0A2V0QAV3-F1
#
_cell.length_a   1.000
_cell.length_b   1.000
_cell.length_c   1.000
_cell.angle_alpha   90.00
_cell.angle_beta   90.00
_cell.angle_gamma   90.00
#
_symmetry.space_group_name_H-M   'P 1'
#
loop_
_entity.id
_entity.type
_entity.pdbx_description
1 polymer ?
#
loop_
_entity_poly.entity_id
_entity_poly.type
_entity_poly.pdbx_seq_one_letter_code
_entity_poly.pdbx_strand_id
1 'polypeptide(L)'
;MNRQAGQRVMKRCGKSGFRAPSLLDGRVNVVLMAAAIVISLALLTGYSYWPRSPVSLVQGENMAMSGLYASWEKGDVMVLVRHGERCDRSSNDCLGASDGITRYGSSVSTDVGRSFSELGLAQTDVITSPLTRTAQTAQAMFGPECVKTQGKPLL
;
A
#
# COMPACT_ATOMS: atom_id res chain seq x y z
N MET A 1 30.88 -67.53 71.89
CA MET A 1 30.18 -67.72 70.58
C MET A 1 29.67 -66.34 70.17
N ASN A 2 30.45 -65.51 69.46
CA ASN A 2 30.77 -65.49 68.02
C ASN A 2 29.57 -65.22 67.09
N ARG A 3 29.58 -64.06 66.42
CA ARG A 3 29.17 -63.70 65.03
C ARG A 3 28.71 -62.23 65.01
N GLN A 4 29.49 -61.27 64.50
CA GLN A 4 29.83 -60.94 63.11
C GLN A 4 28.80 -60.00 62.41
N ALA A 5 29.38 -58.94 61.83
CA ALA A 5 29.00 -58.25 60.59
C ALA A 5 28.00 -57.08 60.63
N GLY A 6 28.39 -55.97 60.00
CA GLY A 6 27.43 -54.92 59.59
C GLY A 6 27.98 -53.52 59.31
N GLN A 7 29.06 -53.39 58.55
CA GLN A 7 29.60 -52.11 58.07
C GLN A 7 28.55 -51.35 57.24
N ARG A 8 28.27 -50.07 57.53
CA ARG A 8 27.65 -49.17 56.55
C ARG A 8 28.26 -47.77 56.65
N VAL A 9 29.31 -47.58 55.85
CA VAL A 9 29.93 -46.29 55.55
C VAL A 9 28.85 -45.38 54.96
N MET A 10 28.41 -44.38 55.73
CA MET A 10 27.54 -43.34 55.23
C MET A 10 28.36 -42.44 54.30
N LYS A 11 28.18 -42.64 52.99
CA LYS A 11 28.78 -41.81 51.94
C LYS A 11 28.40 -40.34 52.20
N ARG A 12 29.42 -39.48 52.37
CA ARG A 12 29.25 -38.02 52.23
C ARG A 12 28.64 -37.77 50.85
N CYS A 13 27.39 -37.31 50.82
CA CYS A 13 26.82 -36.77 49.61
C CYS A 13 27.58 -35.47 49.32
N GLY A 14 28.48 -35.52 48.34
CA GLY A 14 29.20 -34.36 47.85
C GLY A 14 28.18 -33.34 47.33
N LYS A 15 28.26 -32.12 47.83
CA LYS A 15 27.59 -30.97 47.21
C LYS A 15 28.23 -30.78 45.83
N SER A 16 27.60 -31.29 44.79
CA SER A 16 27.87 -30.87 43.41
C SER A 16 27.50 -29.40 43.33
N GLY A 17 28.51 -28.54 43.42
CA GLY A 17 28.37 -27.11 43.18
C GLY A 17 27.88 -26.91 41.75
N PHE A 18 26.61 -26.54 41.62
CA PHE A 18 26.09 -25.96 40.39
C PHE A 18 26.79 -24.62 40.22
N ARG A 19 27.88 -24.60 39.43
CA ARG A 19 28.46 -23.35 38.95
C ARG A 19 27.46 -22.74 37.98
N ALA A 20 26.76 -21.70 38.43
CA ALA A 20 26.05 -20.80 37.53
C ALA A 20 27.07 -20.28 36.50
N PRO A 21 26.72 -20.21 35.21
CA PRO A 21 27.58 -19.59 34.22
C PRO A 21 27.78 -18.14 34.65
N SER A 22 29.03 -17.70 34.69
CA SER A 22 29.41 -16.32 34.92
C SER A 22 28.67 -15.46 33.90
N LEU A 23 27.66 -14.72 34.37
CA LEU A 23 27.02 -13.67 33.60
C LEU A 23 28.13 -12.71 33.17
N LEU A 24 28.34 -12.64 31.86
CA LEU A 24 29.36 -11.87 31.18
C LEU A 24 29.46 -10.45 31.76
N ASP A 25 30.71 -10.00 31.84
CA ASP A 25 31.20 -8.74 32.37
C ASP A 25 30.21 -7.56 32.22
N GLY A 26 30.05 -6.72 33.25
CA GLY A 26 29.00 -5.69 33.31
C GLY A 26 29.02 -4.71 32.13
N ARG A 27 30.18 -4.52 31.50
CA ARG A 27 30.36 -3.73 30.27
C ARG A 27 29.69 -4.37 29.05
N VAL A 28 29.71 -5.70 28.93
CA VAL A 28 29.07 -6.44 27.85
C VAL A 28 27.55 -6.31 27.94
N ASN A 29 26.98 -6.38 29.16
CA ASN A 29 25.54 -6.18 29.37
C ASN A 29 25.09 -4.75 29.02
N VAL A 30 25.88 -3.72 29.34
CA VAL A 30 25.58 -2.33 28.95
C VAL A 30 25.56 -2.16 27.43
N VAL A 31 26.53 -2.75 26.73
CA VAL A 31 26.58 -2.71 25.25
C VAL A 31 25.38 -3.44 24.63
N LEU A 32 25.00 -4.60 25.15
CA LEU A 32 23.83 -5.34 24.69
C LEU A 32 22.52 -4.56 24.88
N MET A 33 22.35 -3.90 26.03
CA MET A 33 21.17 -3.07 26.30
C MET A 33 21.12 -1.85 25.38
N ALA A 34 22.24 -1.16 25.17
CA ALA A 34 22.32 -0.03 24.25
C ALA A 34 21.98 -0.46 22.81
N ALA A 35 22.51 -1.60 22.35
CA ALA A 35 22.22 -2.15 21.03
C ALA A 35 20.73 -2.51 20.89
N ALA A 36 20.12 -3.13 21.90
CA ALA A 36 18.69 -3.46 21.89
C ALA A 36 17.80 -2.21 21.78
N ILE A 37 18.16 -1.13 22.48
CA ILE A 37 17.44 0.15 22.40
C ILE A 37 17.55 0.74 20.99
N VAL A 38 18.76 0.78 20.43
CA VAL A 38 18.98 1.32 19.07
C VAL A 38 18.20 0.52 18.03
N ILE A 39 18.22 -0.81 18.10
CA ILE A 39 17.45 -1.68 17.20
C ILE A 39 15.95 -1.44 17.36
N SER A 40 15.45 -1.35 18.59
CA SER A 40 14.03 -1.10 18.85
C SER A 40 13.57 0.24 18.29
N LEU A 41 14.37 1.30 18.44
CA LEU A 41 14.10 2.61 17.87
C LEU A 41 14.13 2.58 16.33
N ALA A 42 15.07 1.84 15.73
CA ALA A 42 15.12 1.66 14.28
C ALA A 42 13.90 0.91 13.74
N LEU A 43 13.43 -0.12 14.45
CA LEU A 43 12.23 -0.87 14.07
C LEU A 43 10.95 -0.02 14.22
N LEU A 44 10.81 0.74 15.31
CA LEU A 44 9.64 1.60 15.53
C LEU A 44 9.56 2.74 14.50
N THR A 45 10.69 3.36 14.18
CA THR A 45 10.74 4.37 13.12
C THR A 45 10.43 3.73 11.77
N GLY A 46 11.07 2.61 11.43
CA GLY A 46 10.79 1.86 10.20
C GLY A 46 9.32 1.46 10.05
N TYR A 47 8.68 1.03 11.14
CA TYR A 47 7.25 0.70 11.15
C TYR A 47 6.35 1.93 10.97
N SER A 48 6.68 3.05 11.61
CA SER A 48 5.90 4.29 11.54
C SER A 48 5.92 4.91 10.14
N TYR A 49 7.04 4.77 9.44
CA TYR A 49 7.19 5.21 8.04
C TYR A 49 6.80 4.13 7.02
N TRP A 50 6.38 2.95 7.47
CA TRP A 50 5.98 1.90 6.54
C TRP A 50 4.73 2.35 5.77
N PRO A 51 4.74 2.25 4.43
CA PRO A 51 3.60 2.68 3.63
C PRO A 51 2.38 1.85 4.04
N ARG A 52 1.32 2.51 4.48
CA ARG A 52 0.04 1.84 4.69
C ARG A 52 -0.53 1.45 3.33
N SER A 53 -1.12 0.26 3.26
CA SER A 53 -1.91 -0.14 2.11
C SER A 53 -3.00 0.90 1.84
N PRO A 54 -3.30 1.23 0.57
CA PRO A 54 -4.37 2.16 0.27
C PRO A 54 -5.69 1.66 0.85
N VAL A 55 -6.48 2.57 1.41
CA VAL A 55 -7.83 2.26 1.88
C VAL A 55 -8.67 1.88 0.66
N SER A 56 -9.29 0.71 0.70
CA SER A 56 -10.23 0.35 -0.35
C SER A 56 -11.53 1.12 -0.16
N LEU A 57 -11.74 2.10 -1.05
CA LEU A 57 -12.90 2.98 -1.02
C LEU A 57 -14.19 2.28 -1.47
N VAL A 58 -14.08 1.10 -2.11
CA VAL A 58 -15.23 0.40 -2.69
C VAL A 58 -16.00 -0.45 -1.68
N GLN A 59 -15.47 -0.62 -0.46
CA GLN A 59 -16.15 -1.38 0.60
C GLN A 59 -16.79 -0.46 1.65
N GLY A 60 -18.09 -0.68 1.90
CA GLY A 60 -18.82 -0.07 3.02
C GLY A 60 -18.77 1.45 3.03
N GLU A 61 -18.59 2.03 4.23
CA GLU A 61 -18.55 3.48 4.45
C GLU A 61 -17.15 4.10 4.34
N ASN A 62 -16.16 3.34 3.83
CA ASN A 62 -14.77 3.79 3.75
C ASN A 62 -14.61 5.08 2.96
N MET A 63 -15.46 5.33 1.96
CA MET A 63 -15.43 6.56 1.18
C MET A 63 -15.74 7.79 2.03
N ALA A 64 -16.78 7.74 2.87
CA ALA A 64 -17.14 8.82 3.78
C ALA A 64 -16.11 8.97 4.92
N MET A 65 -15.66 7.86 5.51
CA MET A 65 -14.70 7.89 6.62
C MET A 65 -13.29 8.33 6.19
N SER A 66 -12.93 8.17 4.92
CA SER A 66 -11.63 8.61 4.40
C SER A 66 -11.49 10.13 4.29
N GLY A 67 -12.60 10.89 4.35
CA GLY A 67 -12.61 12.31 4.07
C GLY A 67 -12.42 12.66 2.59
N LEU A 68 -12.48 11.66 1.69
CA LEU A 68 -12.20 11.83 0.26
C LEU A 68 -13.03 12.94 -0.38
N TYR A 69 -14.32 13.03 -0.08
CA TYR A 69 -15.18 14.07 -0.65
C TYR A 69 -14.75 15.48 -0.21
N ALA A 70 -14.40 15.67 1.05
CA ALA A 70 -13.92 16.95 1.55
C ALA A 70 -12.54 17.32 0.96
N SER A 71 -11.68 16.33 0.71
CA SER A 71 -10.40 16.56 0.01
C SER A 71 -10.62 16.84 -1.48
N TRP A 72 -11.60 16.21 -2.12
CA TRP A 72 -11.98 16.46 -3.51
C TRP A 72 -12.45 17.90 -3.71
N GLU A 73 -13.35 18.40 -2.86
CA GLU A 73 -13.83 19.79 -2.92
C GLU A 73 -12.69 20.82 -2.77
N LYS A 74 -11.62 20.46 -2.06
CA LYS A 74 -10.43 21.31 -1.87
C LYS A 74 -9.41 21.22 -3.02
N GLY A 75 -9.56 20.26 -3.93
CA GLY A 75 -8.57 19.99 -4.98
C GLY A 75 -7.34 19.21 -4.50
N ASP A 76 -7.41 18.56 -3.33
CA ASP A 76 -6.29 17.83 -2.70
C ASP A 76 -6.22 16.35 -3.13
N VAL A 77 -6.90 15.98 -4.22
CA VAL A 77 -7.04 14.60 -4.68
C VAL A 77 -6.60 14.48 -6.13
N MET A 78 -5.73 13.51 -6.40
CA MET A 78 -5.39 13.09 -7.76
C MET A 78 -6.10 11.78 -8.10
N VAL A 79 -6.82 11.76 -9.22
CA VAL A 79 -7.50 10.56 -9.71
C VAL A 79 -6.84 10.09 -11.01
N LEU A 80 -6.50 8.80 -11.05
CA LEU A 80 -6.02 8.14 -12.26
C LEU A 80 -7.16 7.34 -12.90
N VAL A 81 -7.59 7.77 -14.07
CA VAL A 81 -8.57 7.05 -14.88
C VAL A 81 -7.84 6.31 -16.01
N ARG A 82 -8.14 5.02 -16.16
CA ARG A 82 -7.65 4.24 -17.30
C ARG A 82 -8.51 4.55 -18.53
N HIS A 83 -7.90 4.47 -19.71
CA HIS A 83 -8.65 4.51 -20.97
C HIS A 83 -9.80 3.49 -21.00
N GLY A 84 -10.87 3.82 -21.72
CA GLY A 84 -11.97 2.92 -22.03
C GLY A 84 -11.53 1.69 -22.84
N GLU A 85 -12.47 0.78 -23.10
CA GLU A 85 -12.21 -0.43 -23.87
C GLU A 85 -11.52 -0.10 -25.21
N ARG A 86 -10.39 -0.75 -25.48
CA ARG A 86 -9.59 -0.52 -26.70
C ARG A 86 -10.21 -1.19 -27.92
N CYS A 87 -10.14 -0.49 -29.05
CA CYS A 87 -10.53 -0.99 -30.36
C CYS A 87 -9.68 -2.18 -30.84
N ASP A 88 -8.35 -2.02 -30.83
CA ASP A 88 -7.41 -3.03 -31.32
C ASP A 88 -7.37 -4.34 -30.50
N ARG A 89 -8.12 -4.42 -29.40
CA ARG A 89 -8.19 -5.60 -28.51
C ARG A 89 -9.62 -6.08 -28.28
N SER A 90 -10.57 -5.64 -29.10
CA SER A 90 -11.98 -6.00 -29.00
C SER A 90 -12.57 -6.25 -30.40
N SER A 91 -13.63 -7.05 -30.46
CA SER A 91 -14.46 -7.21 -31.66
C SER A 91 -15.62 -6.20 -31.70
N ASN A 92 -15.74 -5.33 -30.69
CA ASN A 92 -16.79 -4.32 -30.62
C ASN A 92 -16.55 -3.18 -31.62
N ASP A 93 -17.64 -2.52 -32.01
CA ASP A 93 -17.58 -1.40 -32.93
C ASP A 93 -16.70 -0.26 -32.41
N CYS A 94 -15.84 0.24 -33.28
CA CYS A 94 -14.95 1.35 -33.00
C CYS A 94 -15.64 2.71 -33.07
N LEU A 95 -15.19 3.65 -32.24
CA LEU A 95 -15.59 5.05 -32.34
C LEU A 95 -14.95 5.73 -33.56
N GLY A 96 -13.77 5.26 -33.97
CA GLY A 96 -13.02 5.77 -35.11
C GLY A 96 -11.76 4.96 -35.35
N ALA A 97 -10.60 5.55 -35.04
CA ALA A 97 -9.30 4.94 -35.24
C ALA A 97 -9.12 3.62 -34.46
N SER A 98 -8.33 2.69 -35.01
CA SER A 98 -8.08 1.36 -34.44
C SER A 98 -7.31 1.40 -33.12
N ASP A 99 -6.48 2.41 -32.91
CA ASP A 99 -5.74 2.65 -31.65
C ASP A 99 -6.56 3.43 -30.60
N GLY A 100 -7.84 3.70 -30.90
CA GLY A 100 -8.80 4.38 -30.04
C GLY A 100 -9.60 3.46 -29.12
N ILE A 101 -10.78 3.92 -28.71
CA ILE A 101 -11.74 3.16 -27.90
C ILE A 101 -12.97 2.71 -28.71
N THR A 102 -13.63 1.68 -28.20
CA THR A 102 -14.90 1.18 -28.76
C THR A 102 -16.06 2.12 -28.42
N ARG A 103 -17.19 1.98 -29.13
CA ARG A 103 -18.44 2.70 -28.80
C ARG A 103 -18.92 2.35 -27.38
N TYR A 104 -18.80 1.09 -26.99
CA TYR A 104 -19.11 0.64 -25.64
C TYR A 104 -18.18 1.29 -24.60
N GLY A 105 -16.88 1.31 -24.86
CA GLY A 105 -15.90 2.00 -24.02
C GLY A 105 -16.19 3.50 -23.86
N SER A 106 -16.66 4.15 -24.92
CA SER A 106 -17.10 5.56 -24.89
C SER A 106 -18.33 5.75 -23.99
N SER A 107 -19.33 4.87 -24.09
CA SER A 107 -20.51 4.91 -23.22
C SER A 107 -20.15 4.75 -21.75
N VAL A 108 -19.33 3.75 -21.41
CA VAL A 108 -18.86 3.55 -20.02
C VAL A 108 -18.08 4.78 -19.53
N SER A 109 -17.25 5.37 -20.38
CA SER A 109 -16.51 6.59 -20.05
C SER A 109 -17.47 7.75 -19.77
N THR A 110 -18.54 7.89 -20.55
CA THR A 110 -19.58 8.90 -20.33
C THR A 110 -20.23 8.75 -18.95
N ASP A 111 -20.53 7.53 -18.53
CA ASP A 111 -21.14 7.26 -17.22
C ASP A 111 -20.19 7.62 -16.07
N VAL A 112 -18.89 7.29 -16.21
CA VAL A 112 -17.87 7.71 -15.23
C VAL A 112 -17.77 9.25 -15.18
N GLY A 113 -17.78 9.92 -16.33
CA GLY A 113 -17.77 11.38 -16.41
C GLY A 113 -18.97 12.04 -15.73
N ARG A 114 -20.15 11.42 -15.86
CA ARG A 114 -21.37 11.87 -15.15
C ARG A 114 -21.19 11.80 -13.64
N SER A 115 -20.66 10.70 -13.11
CA SER A 115 -20.38 10.58 -11.67
C SER A 115 -19.38 11.63 -11.18
N PHE A 116 -18.34 11.95 -11.95
CA PHE A 116 -17.44 13.06 -11.60
C PHE A 116 -18.13 14.43 -11.65
N SER A 117 -19.03 14.64 -12.61
CA SER A 117 -19.79 15.88 -12.73
C SER A 117 -20.71 16.09 -11.53
N GLU A 118 -21.32 15.01 -11.01
CA GLU A 118 -22.14 15.02 -9.79
C GLU A 118 -21.32 15.36 -8.53
N LEU A 119 -20.04 14.98 -8.49
CA LEU A 119 -19.11 15.37 -7.42
C LEU A 119 -18.65 16.84 -7.51
N GLY A 120 -18.89 17.50 -8.64
CA GLY A 120 -18.41 18.84 -8.93
C GLY A 120 -16.97 18.87 -9.44
N LEU A 121 -16.72 19.73 -10.43
CA LEU A 121 -15.44 19.84 -11.15
C LEU A 121 -14.75 21.21 -10.95
N ALA A 122 -15.19 21.99 -9.95
CA ALA A 122 -14.78 23.38 -9.79
C ALA A 122 -13.28 23.57 -9.56
N GLN A 123 -12.61 22.59 -8.94
CA GLN A 123 -11.17 22.59 -8.65
C GLN A 123 -10.48 21.41 -9.34
N THR A 124 -10.85 21.14 -10.60
CA THR A 124 -10.36 19.97 -11.33
C THR A 124 -9.69 20.37 -12.64
N ASP A 125 -8.45 19.90 -12.81
CA ASP A 125 -7.77 19.91 -14.11
C ASP A 125 -7.79 18.49 -14.70
N VAL A 126 -8.21 18.38 -15.98
CA VAL A 126 -8.19 17.11 -16.71
C VAL A 126 -6.99 17.07 -17.63
N ILE A 127 -6.14 16.07 -17.39
CA ILE A 127 -4.88 15.88 -18.10
C ILE A 127 -4.86 14.48 -18.71
N THR A 128 -4.45 14.39 -19.97
CA THR A 128 -4.32 13.11 -20.67
C THR A 128 -2.95 12.92 -21.29
N SER A 129 -2.56 11.65 -21.48
CA SER A 129 -1.44 11.32 -22.37
C SER A 129 -1.84 11.52 -23.84
N PRO A 130 -0.88 11.73 -24.76
CA PRO A 130 -1.15 12.09 -26.16
C PRO A 130 -1.62 10.90 -27.03
N LEU A 131 -2.22 9.88 -26.44
CA LEU A 131 -2.68 8.68 -27.13
C LEU A 131 -4.16 8.83 -27.51
N THR A 132 -4.53 8.34 -28.70
CA THR A 132 -5.90 8.44 -29.22
C THR A 132 -6.94 7.91 -28.22
N ARG A 133 -6.68 6.74 -27.62
CA ARG A 133 -7.57 6.13 -26.62
C ARG A 133 -7.76 6.97 -25.35
N THR A 134 -6.73 7.66 -24.86
CA THR A 134 -6.85 8.49 -23.64
C THR A 134 -7.54 9.81 -23.95
N ALA A 135 -7.26 10.40 -25.11
CA ALA A 135 -7.98 11.58 -25.59
C ALA A 135 -9.48 11.30 -25.77
N GLN A 136 -9.84 10.22 -26.47
CA GLN A 136 -11.25 9.85 -26.68
C GLN A 136 -11.96 9.50 -25.37
N THR A 137 -11.29 8.83 -24.43
CA THR A 137 -11.86 8.54 -23.10
C THR A 137 -12.18 9.84 -22.37
N ALA A 138 -11.23 10.78 -22.30
CA ALA A 138 -11.45 12.04 -21.59
C ALA A 138 -12.49 12.94 -22.28
N GLN A 139 -12.53 12.94 -23.61
CA GLN A 139 -13.57 13.65 -24.37
C GLN A 139 -14.97 13.08 -24.08
N ALA A 140 -15.10 11.76 -23.97
CA ALA A 140 -16.37 11.13 -23.58
C ALA A 140 -16.76 11.46 -22.13
N MET A 141 -15.79 11.58 -21.22
CA MET A 141 -16.04 11.90 -19.82
C MET A 141 -16.42 13.37 -19.59
N PHE A 142 -15.72 14.31 -20.24
CA PHE A 142 -15.73 15.72 -19.84
C PHE A 142 -15.96 16.71 -20.99
N GLY A 143 -16.18 16.22 -22.22
CA GLY A 143 -16.26 17.07 -23.41
C GLY A 143 -14.88 17.47 -23.96
N PRO A 144 -14.80 17.90 -25.24
CA PRO A 144 -13.55 18.22 -25.92
C PRO A 144 -12.83 19.46 -25.36
N GLU A 145 -13.56 20.43 -24.84
CA GLU A 145 -13.03 21.68 -24.29
C GLU A 145 -12.28 21.52 -22.97
N CYS A 146 -12.59 20.46 -22.21
CA CYS A 146 -12.01 20.23 -20.89
C CYS A 146 -10.68 19.48 -20.93
N VAL A 147 -10.26 18.92 -22.08
CA VAL A 147 -9.12 18.00 -22.18
C VAL A 147 -7.82 18.75 -22.51
N LYS A 148 -6.89 18.81 -21.55
CA LYS A 148 -5.51 19.23 -21.80
C LYS A 148 -4.65 18.00 -22.13
N THR A 149 -4.12 17.95 -23.34
CA THR A 149 -3.18 16.90 -23.75
C THR A 149 -1.77 17.27 -23.31
N GLN A 150 -1.06 16.36 -22.63
CA GLN A 150 0.35 16.56 -22.31
C GLN A 150 1.17 16.61 -23.61
N GLY A 151 1.89 17.73 -23.79
CA GLY A 151 2.62 18.06 -25.00
C GLY A 151 3.84 17.18 -25.27
N LYS A 152 4.02 16.94 -26.58
CA LYS A 152 5.06 16.22 -27.32
C LYS A 152 5.06 14.69 -27.17
N PRO A 153 4.67 13.94 -28.22
CA PRO A 153 4.94 12.50 -28.26
C PRO A 153 6.45 12.30 -28.25
N LEU A 154 6.94 11.51 -27.29
CA LEU A 154 8.29 10.96 -27.31
C LEU A 154 8.36 9.92 -28.44
N LEU A 155 8.65 10.41 -29.64
CA LEU A 155 9.34 9.65 -30.68
C LEU A 155 10.71 10.29 -30.89
#